data_AF-Q7VCK7-F1
#
_entry.id   AF-Q7VCK7-F1
#
_cell.length_a   1.000
_cell.length_b   1.000
_cell.length_c   1.000
_cell.angle_alpha   90.00
_cell.angle_beta   90.00
_cell.angle_gamma   90.00
#
_symmetry.space_group_name_H-M   'P 1'
#
loop_
_entity.id
_entity.type
_entity.pdbx_description
1 polymer ?
#
loop_
_entity_poly.entity_id
_entity_poly.type
_entity_poly.pdbx_seq_one_letter_code
_entity_poly.pdbx_strand_id
1 'polypeptide(L)' 'MELSDFLIWASIPFLVATAYFGTRNGYYDTKSYTGDGCAHDVKR' A
#
# COMPACT_ATOMS: atom_id res chain seq x y z
N MET A 1 5.78 26.65 14.90
CA MET A 1 5.47 25.40 14.18
C MET A 1 6.15 24.31 14.95
N GLU A 2 5.36 23.54 15.68
CA GLU A 2 5.86 22.43 16.49
C GLU A 2 5.94 21.15 15.65
N LEU A 3 6.64 20.14 16.16
CA LEU A 3 6.69 18.81 15.52
C LEU A 3 5.27 18.26 15.29
N SER A 4 4.37 18.48 16.25
CA SER A 4 2.97 18.07 16.14
C SER A 4 2.27 18.68 14.91
N ASP A 5 2.48 19.98 14.68
CA ASP A 5 1.87 20.68 13.54
C ASP A 5 2.38 20.11 12.22
N PHE A 6 3.70 19.90 12.12
CA PHE A 6 4.32 19.31 10.93
C PHE A 6 3.77 17.91 10.63
N LEU A 7 3.65 17.07 11.65
CA LEU A 7 3.15 15.70 11.48
C LEU A 7 1.68 15.66 11.04
N ILE A 8 0.83 16.54 11.58
CA ILE A 8 -0.57 16.64 11.14
C ILE A 8 -0.63 16.99 9.65
N TRP A 9 0.09 18.04 9.23
CA TRP A 9 0.07 18.46 7.83
C TRP A 9 0.73 17.45 6.89
N ALA A 10 1.76 16.73 7.32
CA ALA A 10 2.40 15.68 6.53
C ALA A 10 1.55 14.42 6.42
N SER A 11 0.74 14.10 7.44
CA SER A 11 -0.12 12.91 7.44
C SER A 11 -1.21 12.95 6.38
N ILE A 12 -1.73 14.14 6.06
CA ILE A 12 -2.81 14.32 5.08
C ILE A 12 -2.39 13.86 3.67
N PRO A 13 -1.33 14.42 3.04
CA PRO A 13 -0.89 13.96 1.73
C PRO A 13 -0.36 12.52 1.77
N PHE A 14 0.23 12.08 2.90
CA PHE A 14 0.65 10.69 3.07
C PHE A 14 -0.54 9.73 2.95
N LEU A 15 -1.63 9.94 3.71
CA LEU A 15 -2.82 9.10 3.66
C LEU A 15 -3.48 9.11 2.27
N VAL A 16 -3.60 10.29 1.65
CA VAL A 16 -4.16 10.41 0.29
C VAL A 16 -3.30 9.65 -0.72
N ALA A 17 -1.97 9.80 -0.65
CA ALA A 17 -1.05 9.07 -1.51
C ALA A 17 -1.14 7.56 -1.26
N THR A 18 -1.16 7.11 -0.01
CA THR A 18 -1.30 5.69 0.35
C THR A 18 -2.58 5.10 -0.24
N ALA A 19 -3.71 5.79 -0.08
CA ALA A 19 -4.99 5.34 -0.65
C ALA A 19 -4.91 5.27 -2.19
N TYR A 20 -4.35 6.30 -2.83
CA TYR A 20 -4.20 6.34 -4.28
C TYR A 20 -3.30 5.22 -4.81
N PHE A 21 -2.11 5.04 -4.25
CA PHE A 21 -1.19 3.96 -4.66
C PHE A 21 -1.73 2.57 -4.34
N GLY A 22 -2.52 2.43 -3.27
CA GLY A 22 -3.21 1.18 -2.95
C GLY A 22 -4.19 0.73 -4.04
N THR A 23 -4.76 1.65 -4.82
CA THR A 23 -5.61 1.31 -5.98
C THR A 23 -4.83 1.01 -7.25
N ARG A 24 -3.52 1.32 -7.29
CA ARG A 24 -2.65 1.15 -8.45
C ARG A 24 -1.80 -0.11 -8.32
N ASN A 25 -2.48 -1.23 -8.24
CA ASN A 25 -1.84 -2.53 -8.29
C ASN A 25 -1.60 -2.97 -9.75
N GLY A 26 -0.71 -3.92 -9.94
CA GLY A 26 -0.30 -4.39 -11.27
C GLY A 26 -0.06 -5.88 -11.25
N TYR A 27 1.19 -6.29 -11.03
CA TYR A 27 1.61 -7.69 -11.10
C TYR A 27 0.70 -8.66 -10.34
N TYR A 28 0.32 -8.32 -9.10
CA TYR A 28 -0.49 -9.17 -8.22
C TYR A 28 -1.93 -9.41 -8.70
N ASP A 29 -2.46 -8.58 -9.61
CA ASP A 29 -3.79 -8.77 -10.21
C ASP A 29 -3.73 -9.47 -11.58
N THR A 30 -2.52 -9.79 -12.06
CA THR A 30 -2.35 -10.46 -13.36
C THR A 30 -2.48 -11.97 -13.24
N LYS A 31 -2.80 -12.62 -14.38
CA LYS A 31 -2.76 -14.09 -14.50
C LYS A 31 -1.36 -14.69 -14.31
N SER A 32 -0.32 -13.86 -14.39
CA SER A 32 1.07 -14.26 -14.18
C SER A 32 1.42 -14.39 -12.71
N TYR A 33 0.61 -13.82 -11.81
CA TYR A 33 0.78 -14.02 -10.38
C TYR A 33 0.09 -15.32 -9.95
N THR A 34 0.90 -16.28 -9.50
CA THR A 34 0.44 -17.61 -9.10
C THR A 34 0.37 -17.80 -7.58
N GLY A 35 0.81 -16.80 -6.82
CA GLY A 35 0.78 -16.82 -5.35
C GLY A 35 -0.54 -16.27 -4.79
N ASP A 36 -0.66 -16.26 -3.46
CA ASP A 36 -1.83 -15.75 -2.73
C ASP A 36 -1.50 -14.58 -1.78
N GLY A 37 -0.31 -14.00 -1.94
CA GLY A 37 0.25 -12.96 -1.08
C GLY A 37 1.22 -13.48 -0.02
N CYS A 38 1.31 -14.80 0.19
CA CYS A 38 2.26 -15.39 1.13
C CYS A 38 3.61 -15.71 0.48
N ALA A 39 4.67 -15.77 1.29
CA ALA A 39 6.02 -16.11 0.82
C ALA A 39 6.21 -17.59 0.45
N HIS A 40 5.32 -18.45 0.93
CA HIS A 40 5.33 -19.89 0.65
C HIS A 40 4.05 -20.28 -0.09
N ASP A 41 4.11 -21.39 -0.82
CA ASP A 41 2.91 -21.94 -1.45
C ASP A 41 2.00 -22.52 -0.37
N VAL A 42 0.81 -21.93 -0.23
CA VAL A 42 -0.21 -22.44 0.67
C VAL A 42 -0.77 -23.73 0.07
N LYS A 43 -0.33 -24.87 0.60
CA LYS A 43 -0.97 -26.17 0.35
C LYS A 43 -2.35 -26.15 1.01
N ARG A 44 -3.40 -26.00 0.21
CA ARG A 44 -4.79 -26.16 0.66
C ARG A 44 -5.26 -27.59 0.45
#